data_AF-A0A4R3RUM1-F1
#
_entry.id   AF-A0A4R3RUM1-F1
#
_cell.length_a   1.000
_cell.length_b   1.000
_cell.length_c   1.000
_cell.angle_alpha   90.00
_cell.angle_beta   90.00
_cell.angle_gamma   90.00
#
_symmetry.space_group_name_H-M   'P 1'
#
loop_
_entity.id
_entity.type
_entity.pdbx_description
1 polymer ?
#
loop_
_entity_poly.entity_id
_entity_poly.type
_entity_poly.pdbx_seq_one_letter_code
_entity_poly.pdbx_strand_id
1 'polypeptide(L)'
;MRGSNGYRVALACVVIVVAATVLPALFGRGPQPDIGDLGDPWRNFVFNYQTLITGIAAVVAAFFTIRQISETDSRQERRHNELVKLQMRPDRLCMERAINPQLEHIRYINTKLRAYDFGLESFAEMKGAPEWHWLTKVSQDWIEDLTGLQEIIKRPQFRDALYLFDGRTTHAIYDLEAFLPSALEALQKHRRFESDFDPNISEHEEYDQNFTSIFEKLSVGFVFITLGAVTLADLMRLAAAEYDIEIR
;
A
#
# COMPACT_ATOMS: atom_id res chain seq x y z
N MET A 1 17.16 21.02 15.82
CA MET A 1 18.34 21.30 16.69
C MET A 1 17.95 21.28 18.18
N ARG A 2 17.60 20.11 18.75
CA ARG A 2 17.10 19.97 20.14
C ARG A 2 18.01 19.10 21.04
N GLY A 3 19.30 18.99 20.71
CA GLY A 3 20.27 18.12 21.41
C GLY A 3 21.25 18.81 22.35
N SER A 4 21.32 20.15 22.40
CA SER A 4 22.41 20.84 23.12
C SER A 4 22.17 21.03 24.62
N ASN A 5 20.91 21.05 25.06
CA ASN A 5 20.58 21.41 26.44
C ASN A 5 20.87 20.27 27.43
N GLY A 6 20.61 19.01 27.06
CA GLY A 6 20.89 17.86 27.93
C GLY A 6 22.38 17.69 28.22
N TYR A 7 23.24 17.91 27.22
CA TYR A 7 24.70 17.89 27.38
C TYR A 7 25.18 18.97 28.36
N ARG A 8 24.65 20.20 28.24
CA ARG A 8 25.01 21.31 29.13
C ARG A 8 24.59 21.06 30.58
N VAL A 9 23.41 20.49 30.79
CA VAL A 9 22.91 20.16 32.14
C VAL A 9 23.72 19.02 32.76
N ALA A 10 24.01 17.95 32.01
CA ALA A 10 24.84 16.85 32.51
C ALA A 10 26.26 17.32 32.86
N LEU A 11 26.86 18.15 32.00
CA LEU A 11 28.19 18.73 32.25
C LEU A 11 28.18 19.65 33.48
N ALA A 12 27.15 20.49 33.64
CA ALA A 12 26.99 21.34 34.81
C ALA A 12 26.90 20.51 36.11
N CYS A 13 26.12 19.43 36.12
CA CYS A 13 26.03 18.54 37.29
C CYS A 13 27.38 17.89 37.63
N VAL A 14 28.13 17.41 36.62
CA VAL A 14 29.47 16.85 36.83
C VAL A 14 30.42 17.90 37.42
N VAL A 15 30.44 19.11 36.86
CA VAL A 15 31.28 20.21 37.36
C VAL A 15 30.92 20.58 38.80
N ILE A 16 29.63 20.64 39.14
CA ILE A 16 29.17 20.93 40.51
C ILE A 16 29.63 19.84 41.48
N VAL A 17 29.46 18.56 41.13
CA VAL A 17 29.88 17.44 41.99
C VAL A 17 31.40 17.41 42.17
N VAL A 18 32.17 17.62 41.09
CA VAL A 18 33.63 17.71 41.15
C VAL A 18 34.07 18.91 41.99
N ALA A 19 33.48 20.08 41.79
CA ALA A 19 33.82 21.27 42.58
C ALA A 19 33.48 21.10 44.07
N ALA A 20 32.31 20.55 44.39
CA ALA A 20 31.86 20.31 45.76
C ALA A 20 32.72 19.30 46.53
N THR A 21 33.47 18.44 45.84
CA THR A 21 34.30 17.40 46.44
C THR A 21 35.79 17.74 46.38
N VAL A 22 36.27 18.33 45.30
CA VAL A 22 37.68 18.74 45.11
C VAL A 22 38.03 20.00 45.91
N LEU A 23 37.11 20.95 46.10
CA LEU A 23 37.40 22.15 46.89
C LEU A 23 37.64 21.81 48.38
N PRO A 24 36.78 21.02 49.07
CA PRO A 24 37.08 20.58 50.44
C PRO A 24 38.31 19.68 50.51
N ALA A 25 38.62 18.95 49.45
CA ALA A 25 39.81 18.09 49.37
C ALA A 25 41.13 18.88 49.32
N LEU A 26 41.17 19.96 48.53
CA LEU A 26 42.35 20.81 48.37
C LEU A 26 42.52 21.81 49.51
N PHE A 27 41.41 22.27 50.10
CA PHE A 27 41.42 23.33 51.13
C PHE A 27 41.03 22.85 52.54
N GLY A 28 40.58 21.60 52.68
CA GLY A 28 40.35 20.98 53.99
C GLY A 28 41.68 20.65 54.64
N ARG A 29 41.88 21.11 55.88
CA ARG A 29 43.06 20.78 56.69
C ARG A 29 43.16 19.26 56.80
N GLY A 30 44.18 18.68 56.14
CA GLY A 30 44.45 17.25 56.23
C GLY A 30 44.66 16.81 57.69
N PRO A 31 44.42 15.54 58.02
CA PRO A 31 44.76 15.00 59.33
C PRO A 31 46.24 15.30 59.61
N GLN A 32 46.53 15.91 60.76
CA GLN A 32 47.91 16.10 61.19
C GLN A 32 48.57 14.70 61.26
N PRO A 33 49.70 14.50 60.58
CA PRO A 33 50.35 13.18 60.57
C PRO A 33 50.78 12.84 61.99
N ASP A 34 50.29 11.73 62.53
CA ASP A 34 50.89 11.11 63.70
C ASP A 34 52.34 10.76 63.36
N ILE A 35 53.24 11.20 64.24
CA ILE A 35 54.69 11.16 64.11
C ILE A 35 55.14 9.70 64.01
N GLY A 36 55.39 9.19 62.81
CA GLY A 36 55.99 7.85 62.66
C GLY A 36 56.05 7.25 61.25
N ASP A 37 55.20 7.68 60.30
CA ASP A 37 55.16 7.04 58.97
C ASP A 37 55.48 8.06 57.87
N LEU A 38 56.71 8.01 57.34
CA LEU A 38 57.19 8.76 56.16
C LEU A 38 56.60 8.16 54.87
N GLY A 39 55.29 7.93 54.85
CA GLY A 39 54.57 7.46 53.68
C GLY A 39 54.53 8.52 52.59
N ASP A 40 54.75 8.11 51.34
CA ASP A 40 54.70 8.94 50.14
C ASP A 40 53.42 9.83 50.13
N PRO A 41 53.55 11.17 50.17
CA PRO A 41 52.40 12.09 50.19
C PRO A 41 51.41 11.86 49.05
N TRP A 42 51.90 11.36 47.90
CA TRP A 42 51.07 10.99 46.76
C TRP A 42 50.15 9.81 47.07
N ARG A 43 50.64 8.80 47.79
CA ARG A 43 49.87 7.61 48.18
C ARG A 43 48.72 7.99 49.10
N ASN A 44 48.97 8.81 50.12
CA ASN A 44 47.92 9.25 51.06
C ASN A 44 46.83 10.06 50.37
N PHE A 45 47.19 10.88 49.37
CA PHE A 45 46.21 11.59 48.54
C PHE A 45 45.32 10.62 47.76
N VAL A 46 45.90 9.67 47.03
CA VAL A 46 45.13 8.69 46.25
C VAL A 46 44.23 7.85 47.14
N PHE A 47 44.70 7.41 48.32
CA PHE A 47 43.89 6.63 49.26
C PHE A 47 42.70 7.42 49.82
N ASN A 48 42.89 8.69 50.17
CA ASN A 48 41.81 9.52 50.72
C ASN A 48 40.74 9.90 49.67
N TYR A 49 41.10 9.91 48.37
CA TYR A 49 40.19 10.27 47.27
C TYR A 49 39.74 9.10 46.41
N GLN A 50 40.07 7.86 46.77
CA GLN A 50 39.73 6.68 45.98
C GLN A 50 38.23 6.59 45.69
N THR A 51 37.37 6.83 46.69
CA THR A 51 35.91 6.75 46.54
C THR A 51 35.38 7.86 45.64
N LEU A 52 35.96 9.06 45.72
CA LEU A 52 35.60 10.19 44.86
C LEU A 52 35.99 9.95 43.40
N ILE A 53 37.24 9.51 43.17
CA ILE A 53 37.74 9.18 41.84
C ILE A 53 36.86 8.08 41.22
N THR A 54 36.50 7.07 42.00
CA THR A 54 35.58 6.00 41.57
C THR A 54 34.20 6.55 41.20
N GLY A 55 33.64 7.46 42.01
CA GLY A 55 32.35 8.09 41.73
C GLY A 55 32.34 8.93 40.44
N ILE A 56 33.37 9.74 40.23
CA ILE A 56 33.53 10.54 39.00
C ILE A 56 33.66 9.60 37.78
N ALA A 57 34.49 8.57 37.89
CA ALA A 57 34.66 7.58 36.82
C ALA A 57 33.33 6.88 36.47
N ALA A 58 32.50 6.53 37.46
CA ALA A 58 31.19 5.93 37.24
C ALA A 58 30.22 6.84 36.47
N VAL A 59 30.16 8.14 36.82
CA VAL A 59 29.29 9.10 36.11
C VAL A 59 29.76 9.30 34.67
N VAL A 60 31.08 9.40 34.46
CA VAL A 60 31.66 9.50 33.12
C VAL A 60 31.33 8.25 32.30
N ALA A 61 31.50 7.06 32.87
CA ALA A 61 31.13 5.80 32.21
C ALA A 61 29.65 5.77 31.83
N ALA A 62 28.75 6.11 32.76
CA ALA A 62 27.31 6.16 32.49
C ALA A 62 26.96 7.16 31.39
N PHE A 63 27.59 8.34 31.36
CA PHE A 63 27.40 9.33 30.31
C PHE A 63 27.81 8.79 28.93
N PHE A 64 28.97 8.13 28.83
CA PHE A 64 29.41 7.50 27.58
C PHE A 64 28.44 6.40 27.15
N THR A 65 27.96 5.57 28.09
CA THR A 65 26.97 4.53 27.81
C THR A 65 25.67 5.11 27.26
N ILE A 66 25.10 6.16 27.87
CA ILE A 66 23.86 6.80 27.39
C ILE A 66 24.06 7.37 25.98
N ARG A 67 25.18 8.06 25.74
CA ARG A 67 25.48 8.61 24.41
C ARG A 67 25.62 7.52 23.36
N GLN A 68 26.32 6.43 23.70
CA GLN A 68 26.51 5.28 22.83
C GLN A 68 25.19 4.57 22.52
N ILE A 69 24.31 4.41 23.52
CA ILE A 69 22.97 3.83 23.34
C ILE A 69 22.15 4.70 22.40
N SER A 70 22.05 6.02 22.65
CA SER A 70 21.25 6.92 21.80
C SER A 70 21.71 6.93 20.33
N GLU A 71 23.02 6.93 20.09
CA GLU A 71 23.58 6.85 18.74
C GLU A 71 23.27 5.49 18.09
N THR A 72 23.37 4.40 18.86
CA THR A 72 23.07 3.04 18.40
C THR A 72 21.60 2.88 18.08
N ASP A 73 20.69 3.34 18.93
CA ASP A 73 19.24 3.27 18.73
C ASP A 73 18.83 4.01 17.45
N SER A 74 19.36 5.22 17.23
CA SER A 74 19.07 5.98 16.00
C SER A 74 19.56 5.27 14.73
N ARG A 75 20.68 4.54 14.81
CA ARG A 75 21.20 3.74 13.69
C ARG A 75 20.39 2.47 13.49
N GLN A 76 19.95 1.83 14.57
CA GLN A 76 19.08 0.66 14.52
C GLN A 76 17.73 1.02 13.90
N GLU A 77 17.12 2.14 14.28
CA GLU A 77 15.87 2.63 13.70
C GLU A 77 16.02 2.90 12.19
N ARG A 78 17.11 3.55 11.76
CA ARG A 78 17.39 3.76 10.34
C ARG A 78 17.51 2.45 9.57
N ARG A 79 18.31 1.51 10.07
CA ARG A 79 18.46 0.19 9.46
C ARG A 79 17.15 -0.58 9.44
N HIS A 80 16.35 -0.48 10.51
CA HIS A 80 15.04 -1.10 10.57
C HIS A 80 14.13 -0.56 9.46
N ASN A 81 14.06 0.78 9.29
CA ASN A 81 13.29 1.41 8.23
C ASN A 81 13.82 1.04 6.83
N GLU A 82 15.13 0.95 6.64
CA GLU A 82 15.74 0.49 5.39
C GLU A 82 15.37 -0.97 5.08
N LEU A 83 15.41 -1.84 6.09
CA LEU A 83 15.03 -3.25 5.96
C LEU A 83 13.54 -3.40 5.63
N VAL A 84 12.66 -2.65 6.30
CA VAL A 84 11.22 -2.65 6.00
C VAL A 84 10.98 -2.19 4.56
N LYS A 85 11.63 -1.10 4.12
CA LYS A 85 11.53 -0.63 2.72
C LYS A 85 12.01 -1.68 1.71
N LEU A 86 13.10 -2.39 2.01
CA LEU A 86 13.59 -3.48 1.17
C LEU A 86 12.63 -4.66 1.13
N GLN A 87 12.01 -5.00 2.26
CA GLN A 87 11.02 -6.08 2.35
C GLN A 87 9.73 -5.77 1.58
N MET A 88 9.31 -4.50 1.51
CA MET A 88 8.12 -4.08 0.74
C MET A 88 8.36 -3.96 -0.78
N ARG A 89 9.62 -4.00 -1.22
CA ARG A 89 9.98 -3.80 -2.64
C ARG A 89 9.39 -4.86 -3.59
N PRO A 90 9.41 -6.17 -3.28
CA PRO A 90 8.78 -7.18 -4.13
C PRO A 90 7.28 -6.95 -4.29
N ASP A 91 6.58 -6.64 -3.20
CA ASP A 91 5.14 -6.36 -3.22
C ASP A 91 4.83 -5.11 -4.04
N ARG A 92 5.61 -4.04 -3.88
CA ARG A 92 5.48 -2.83 -4.72
C ARG A 92 5.67 -3.15 -6.21
N LEU A 93 6.68 -3.93 -6.57
CA LEU A 93 6.92 -4.34 -7.96
C LEU A 93 5.83 -5.28 -8.50
N CYS A 94 5.28 -6.15 -7.65
CA CYS A 94 4.14 -7.00 -8.00
C CYS A 94 2.92 -6.14 -8.34
N MET A 95 2.59 -5.20 -7.45
CA MET A 95 1.48 -4.27 -7.62
C MET A 95 1.69 -3.35 -8.84
N GLU A 96 2.90 -2.82 -9.05
CA GLU A 96 3.23 -1.99 -10.21
C GLU A 96 2.98 -2.73 -11.54
N ARG A 97 3.34 -4.01 -11.63
CA ARG A 97 3.10 -4.84 -12.83
C ARG A 97 1.64 -5.24 -13.02
N ALA A 98 0.87 -5.29 -11.93
CA ALA A 98 -0.57 -5.56 -11.97
C ALA A 98 -1.36 -4.32 -12.39
N ILE A 99 -0.89 -3.13 -12.01
CA ILE A 99 -1.54 -1.84 -12.29
C ILE A 99 -1.13 -1.29 -13.65
N ASN A 100 0.16 -1.29 -14.00
CA ASN A 100 0.65 -0.71 -15.24
C ASN A 100 0.97 -1.79 -16.30
N PRO A 101 0.41 -1.72 -17.53
CA PRO A 101 -0.46 -0.69 -18.11
C PRO A 101 -1.99 -0.94 -17.96
N GLN A 102 -2.39 -1.95 -17.19
CA GLN A 102 -3.77 -2.45 -17.13
C GLN A 102 -4.78 -1.38 -16.69
N LEU A 103 -4.39 -0.50 -15.76
CA LEU A 103 -5.24 0.55 -15.22
C LEU A 103 -5.70 1.54 -16.29
N GLU A 104 -4.87 1.85 -17.28
CA GLU A 104 -5.24 2.76 -18.37
C GLU A 104 -6.41 2.16 -19.19
N HIS A 105 -6.32 0.88 -19.53
CA HIS A 105 -7.36 0.17 -20.27
C HIS A 105 -8.66 0.09 -19.45
N ILE A 106 -8.57 -0.26 -18.15
CA ILE A 106 -9.76 -0.32 -17.27
C ILE A 106 -10.38 1.08 -17.12
N ARG A 107 -9.56 2.14 -17.03
CA ARG A 107 -10.06 3.53 -16.98
C ARG A 107 -10.74 3.95 -18.28
N TYR A 108 -10.20 3.56 -19.43
CA TYR A 108 -10.84 3.79 -20.72
C TYR A 108 -12.23 3.14 -20.77
N ILE A 109 -12.32 1.85 -20.40
CA ILE A 109 -13.57 1.09 -20.35
C ILE A 109 -14.55 1.75 -19.36
N ASN A 110 -14.10 2.10 -18.15
CA ASN A 110 -14.92 2.79 -17.14
C ASN A 110 -15.44 4.14 -17.65
N THR A 111 -14.61 4.92 -18.32
CA THR A 111 -15.01 6.23 -18.90
C THR A 111 -16.07 6.03 -19.97
N LYS A 112 -15.89 5.06 -20.86
CA LYS A 112 -16.87 4.69 -21.88
C LYS A 112 -18.18 4.21 -21.24
N LEU A 113 -18.10 3.40 -20.18
CA LEU A 113 -19.27 2.82 -19.50
C LEU A 113 -20.10 3.91 -18.82
N ARG A 114 -19.44 4.85 -18.14
CA ARG A 114 -20.11 5.99 -17.49
C ARG A 114 -20.77 6.96 -18.48
N ALA A 115 -20.24 7.07 -19.69
CA ALA A 115 -20.78 7.92 -20.73
C ALA A 115 -21.89 7.25 -21.55
N TYR A 116 -22.02 5.92 -21.44
CA TYR A 116 -22.98 5.15 -22.24
C TYR A 116 -24.36 5.17 -21.59
N ASP A 117 -25.37 5.55 -22.36
CA ASP A 117 -26.76 5.46 -21.94
C ASP A 117 -27.29 4.04 -22.20
N PHE A 118 -27.56 3.31 -21.11
CA PHE A 118 -28.12 1.97 -21.16
C PHE A 118 -29.66 1.95 -21.20
N GLY A 119 -30.31 3.11 -21.26
CA GLY A 119 -31.77 3.21 -21.30
C GLY A 119 -32.37 2.60 -22.56
N LEU A 120 -33.42 1.78 -22.39
CA LEU A 120 -34.24 1.28 -23.49
C LEU A 120 -35.01 2.42 -24.21
N GLU A 121 -35.22 3.54 -23.53
CA GLU A 121 -35.92 4.72 -24.06
C GLU A 121 -35.26 5.24 -25.35
N SER A 122 -33.93 5.16 -25.44
CA SER A 122 -33.15 5.53 -26.62
C SER A 122 -33.45 4.69 -27.87
N PHE A 123 -34.18 3.57 -27.71
CA PHE A 123 -34.57 2.66 -28.79
C PHE A 123 -36.10 2.57 -28.98
N ALA A 124 -36.90 3.30 -28.20
CA ALA A 124 -38.36 3.18 -28.20
C ALA A 124 -39.02 3.60 -29.53
N GLU A 125 -38.38 4.50 -30.29
CA GLU A 125 -38.89 4.97 -31.58
C GLU A 125 -38.48 4.07 -32.76
N MET A 126 -37.61 3.07 -32.53
CA MET A 126 -37.13 2.18 -33.58
C MET A 126 -38.18 1.10 -33.91
N LYS A 127 -38.28 0.72 -35.19
CA LYS A 127 -39.16 -0.37 -35.61
C LYS A 127 -38.64 -1.71 -35.09
N GLY A 128 -39.41 -2.39 -34.24
CA GLY A 128 -39.05 -3.69 -33.66
C GLY A 128 -39.10 -3.67 -32.13
N ALA A 129 -38.59 -4.73 -31.50
CA ALA A 129 -38.44 -4.77 -30.05
C ALA A 129 -37.26 -3.87 -29.62
N PRO A 130 -37.45 -2.88 -28.72
CA PRO A 130 -36.37 -2.02 -28.23
C PRO A 130 -35.20 -2.81 -27.61
N GLU A 131 -35.50 -3.93 -26.96
CA GLU A 131 -34.53 -4.84 -26.35
C GLU A 131 -33.58 -5.44 -27.39
N TRP A 132 -34.10 -5.74 -28.59
CA TRP A 132 -33.30 -6.25 -29.70
C TRP A 132 -32.28 -5.20 -30.13
N HIS A 133 -32.75 -3.98 -30.40
CA HIS A 133 -31.89 -2.86 -30.82
C HIS A 133 -30.85 -2.52 -29.76
N TRP A 134 -31.25 -2.54 -28.49
CA TRP A 134 -30.33 -2.37 -27.36
C TRP A 134 -29.23 -3.44 -27.38
N LEU A 135 -29.62 -4.72 -27.51
CA LEU A 135 -28.66 -5.82 -27.46
C LEU A 135 -27.72 -5.81 -28.67
N THR A 136 -28.25 -5.47 -29.85
CA THR A 136 -27.47 -5.27 -31.07
C THR A 136 -26.42 -4.19 -30.84
N LYS A 137 -26.85 -3.01 -30.37
CA LYS A 137 -25.95 -1.89 -30.12
C LYS A 137 -24.88 -2.23 -29.08
N VAL A 138 -25.27 -2.88 -27.98
CA VAL A 138 -24.33 -3.31 -26.94
C VAL A 138 -23.32 -4.32 -27.48
N SER A 139 -23.77 -5.31 -28.26
CA SER A 139 -22.88 -6.32 -28.85
C SER A 139 -21.86 -5.74 -29.82
N GLN A 140 -22.26 -4.74 -30.60
CA GLN A 140 -21.38 -4.05 -31.54
C GLN A 140 -20.35 -3.20 -30.80
N ASP A 141 -20.78 -2.46 -29.78
CA ASP A 141 -19.94 -1.45 -29.12
C ASP A 141 -19.02 -2.04 -28.04
N TRP A 142 -19.36 -3.18 -27.43
CA TRP A 142 -18.72 -3.64 -26.18
C TRP A 142 -17.97 -4.97 -26.23
N ILE A 143 -18.16 -5.82 -27.24
CA ILE A 143 -17.50 -7.14 -27.26
C ILE A 143 -15.97 -7.04 -27.15
N GLU A 144 -15.34 -6.12 -27.88
CA GLU A 144 -13.88 -5.95 -27.89
C GLU A 144 -13.36 -5.47 -26.52
N ASP A 145 -14.03 -4.47 -25.94
CA ASP A 145 -13.67 -3.91 -24.63
C ASP A 145 -13.84 -4.94 -23.51
N LEU A 146 -14.95 -5.69 -23.50
CA LEU A 146 -15.20 -6.74 -22.50
C LEU A 146 -14.24 -7.92 -22.66
N THR A 147 -13.83 -8.25 -23.88
CA THR A 147 -12.81 -9.26 -24.14
C THR A 147 -11.46 -8.79 -23.59
N GLY A 148 -11.08 -7.54 -23.86
CA GLY A 148 -9.87 -6.94 -23.30
C GLY A 148 -9.88 -6.90 -21.76
N LEU A 149 -11.02 -6.58 -21.14
CA LEU A 149 -11.18 -6.63 -19.68
C LEU A 149 -11.00 -8.05 -19.13
N GLN A 150 -11.62 -9.05 -19.78
CA GLN A 150 -11.46 -10.45 -19.39
C GLN A 150 -10.01 -10.90 -19.48
N GLU A 151 -9.31 -10.54 -20.56
CA GLU A 151 -7.90 -10.83 -20.74
C GLU A 151 -7.05 -10.19 -19.62
N ILE A 152 -7.29 -8.91 -19.29
CA ILE A 152 -6.58 -8.20 -18.22
C ILE A 152 -6.71 -8.93 -16.89
N ILE A 153 -7.93 -9.30 -16.48
CA ILE A 153 -8.20 -9.98 -15.20
C ILE A 153 -7.54 -11.38 -15.16
N LYS A 154 -7.39 -12.03 -16.32
CA LYS A 154 -6.73 -13.34 -16.42
C LYS A 154 -5.19 -13.25 -16.50
N ARG A 155 -4.59 -12.07 -16.63
CA ARG A 155 -3.13 -11.93 -16.70
C ARG A 155 -2.46 -12.43 -15.41
N PRO A 156 -1.36 -13.20 -15.49
CA PRO A 156 -0.64 -13.69 -14.31
C PRO A 156 -0.23 -12.57 -13.36
N GLN A 157 0.25 -11.43 -13.88
CA GLN A 157 0.67 -10.29 -13.05
C GLN A 157 -0.48 -9.75 -12.19
N PHE A 158 -1.70 -9.78 -12.73
CA PHE A 158 -2.90 -9.34 -12.03
C PHE A 158 -3.32 -10.35 -10.96
N ARG A 159 -3.19 -11.65 -11.26
CA ARG A 159 -3.47 -12.76 -10.34
C ARG A 159 -2.49 -12.85 -9.18
N ASP A 160 -1.22 -12.69 -9.48
CA ASP A 160 -0.15 -12.70 -8.50
C ASP A 160 -0.34 -11.56 -7.49
N ALA A 161 -0.93 -10.43 -7.89
CA ALA A 161 -1.20 -9.31 -7.00
C ALA A 161 -2.51 -9.42 -6.19
N LEU A 162 -3.35 -10.46 -6.39
CA LEU A 162 -4.65 -10.56 -5.71
C LEU A 162 -4.55 -10.55 -4.17
N TYR A 163 -3.47 -11.12 -3.62
CA TYR A 163 -3.27 -11.14 -2.16
C TYR A 163 -2.87 -9.77 -1.58
N LEU A 164 -2.44 -8.84 -2.44
CA LEU A 164 -2.06 -7.48 -2.06
C LEU A 164 -3.23 -6.49 -2.21
N PHE A 165 -4.29 -6.87 -2.90
CA PHE A 165 -5.50 -6.06 -3.00
C PHE A 165 -6.34 -6.16 -1.73
N ASP A 166 -7.09 -5.09 -1.44
CA ASP A 166 -8.05 -5.11 -0.36
C ASP A 166 -9.22 -6.07 -0.67
N GLY A 167 -9.97 -6.45 0.36
CA GLY A 167 -11.07 -7.40 0.20
C GLY A 167 -12.15 -6.95 -0.80
N ARG A 168 -12.35 -5.63 -0.94
CA ARG A 168 -13.35 -5.06 -1.87
C ARG A 168 -12.91 -5.20 -3.32
N THR A 169 -11.65 -4.90 -3.61
CA THR A 169 -11.09 -5.03 -4.97
C THR A 169 -11.10 -6.48 -5.39
N THR A 170 -10.64 -7.37 -4.51
CA THR A 170 -10.64 -8.82 -4.75
C THR A 170 -12.04 -9.36 -5.04
N HIS A 171 -13.06 -8.91 -4.28
CA HIS A 171 -14.45 -9.28 -4.55
C HIS A 171 -14.94 -8.78 -5.91
N ALA A 172 -14.69 -7.51 -6.25
CA ALA A 172 -15.07 -6.95 -7.55
C ALA A 172 -14.42 -7.71 -8.73
N ILE A 173 -13.16 -8.13 -8.56
CA ILE A 173 -12.45 -8.94 -9.56
C ILE A 173 -13.11 -10.31 -9.73
N TYR A 174 -13.48 -10.97 -8.63
CA TYR A 174 -14.17 -12.27 -8.70
C TYR A 174 -15.56 -12.17 -9.32
N ASP A 175 -16.32 -11.12 -9.00
CA ASP A 175 -17.61 -10.87 -9.64
C ASP A 175 -17.42 -10.71 -11.15
N LEU A 176 -16.48 -9.87 -11.58
CA LEU A 176 -16.17 -9.68 -13.00
C LEU A 176 -15.74 -10.98 -13.67
N GLU A 177 -14.89 -11.78 -13.03
CA GLU A 177 -14.46 -13.07 -13.54
C GLU A 177 -15.63 -14.04 -13.71
N ALA A 178 -16.59 -14.04 -12.78
CA ALA A 178 -17.76 -14.90 -12.82
C ALA A 178 -18.73 -14.49 -13.94
N PHE A 179 -18.95 -13.18 -14.16
CA PHE A 179 -19.96 -12.70 -15.11
C PHE A 179 -19.45 -12.50 -16.55
N LEU A 180 -18.19 -12.07 -16.74
CA LEU A 180 -17.66 -11.75 -18.07
C LEU A 180 -17.76 -12.88 -19.09
N PRO A 181 -17.44 -14.16 -18.79
CA PRO A 181 -17.51 -15.24 -19.77
C PRO A 181 -18.93 -15.42 -20.33
N SER A 182 -19.94 -15.50 -19.46
CA SER A 182 -21.33 -15.68 -19.88
C SER A 182 -21.88 -14.48 -20.63
N ALA A 183 -21.49 -13.26 -20.24
CA ALA A 183 -21.89 -12.05 -20.96
C ALA A 183 -21.27 -11.98 -22.36
N LEU A 184 -19.98 -12.26 -22.48
CA LEU A 184 -19.29 -12.30 -23.77
C LEU A 184 -19.87 -13.36 -24.70
N GLU A 185 -20.13 -14.56 -24.20
CA GLU A 185 -20.75 -15.64 -24.98
C GLU A 185 -22.10 -15.22 -25.54
N ALA A 186 -22.96 -14.63 -24.72
CA ALA A 186 -24.29 -14.21 -25.14
C ALA A 186 -24.26 -13.03 -26.12
N LEU A 187 -23.36 -12.05 -25.94
CA LEU A 187 -23.15 -10.95 -26.90
C LEU A 187 -22.59 -11.46 -28.23
N GLN A 188 -21.61 -12.36 -28.20
CA GLN A 188 -21.05 -12.97 -29.41
C GLN A 188 -22.09 -13.82 -30.14
N LYS A 189 -22.92 -14.56 -29.41
CA LYS A 189 -24.05 -15.29 -29.98
C LYS A 189 -24.99 -14.33 -30.68
N HIS A 190 -25.43 -13.26 -30.03
CA HIS A 190 -26.29 -12.24 -30.64
C HIS A 190 -25.67 -11.61 -31.90
N ARG A 191 -24.38 -11.24 -31.86
CA ARG A 191 -23.68 -10.65 -33.02
C ARG A 191 -23.61 -11.60 -34.23
N ARG A 192 -23.48 -12.91 -34.00
CA ARG A 192 -23.55 -13.93 -35.07
C ARG A 192 -24.96 -14.03 -35.65
N PHE A 193 -25.99 -14.01 -34.80
CA PHE A 193 -27.37 -13.98 -35.28
C PHE A 193 -27.68 -12.72 -36.10
N GLU A 194 -27.13 -11.57 -35.72
CA GLU A 194 -27.30 -10.33 -36.49
C GLU A 194 -26.61 -10.41 -37.86
N SER A 195 -25.36 -10.92 -37.93
CA SER A 195 -24.62 -10.99 -39.18
C SER A 195 -25.22 -11.99 -40.18
N ASP A 196 -25.82 -13.05 -39.66
CA ASP A 196 -26.30 -14.19 -40.43
C ASP A 196 -27.83 -14.14 -40.60
N PHE A 197 -28.47 -12.99 -40.37
CA PHE A 197 -29.93 -12.83 -40.46
C PHE A 197 -30.45 -13.18 -41.86
N ASP A 198 -30.94 -14.41 -42.00
CA ASP A 198 -31.72 -14.89 -43.13
C ASP A 198 -33.14 -15.17 -42.64
N PRO A 199 -34.14 -14.41 -43.10
CA PRO A 199 -35.53 -14.52 -42.64
C PRO A 199 -36.18 -15.90 -42.89
N ASN A 200 -35.48 -16.86 -43.53
CA ASN A 200 -36.01 -18.19 -43.86
C ASN A 200 -35.46 -19.35 -42.99
N ILE A 201 -34.59 -19.10 -42.00
CA ILE A 201 -33.94 -20.19 -41.23
C ILE A 201 -34.67 -20.44 -39.90
N SER A 202 -34.98 -21.70 -39.58
CA SER A 202 -35.70 -22.11 -38.35
C SER A 202 -35.00 -21.79 -37.03
N GLU A 203 -33.69 -21.54 -37.05
CA GLU A 203 -32.91 -21.08 -35.87
C GLU A 203 -33.44 -19.75 -35.29
N HIS A 204 -34.21 -19.00 -36.08
CA HIS A 204 -34.81 -17.74 -35.65
C HIS A 204 -35.95 -17.94 -34.65
N GLU A 205 -36.80 -18.97 -34.81
CA GLU A 205 -37.89 -19.23 -33.86
C GLU A 205 -37.35 -19.63 -32.49
N GLU A 206 -36.25 -20.40 -32.44
CA GLU A 206 -35.60 -20.79 -31.19
C GLU A 206 -34.86 -19.62 -30.53
N TYR A 207 -34.21 -18.75 -31.31
CA TYR A 207 -33.57 -17.56 -30.77
C TYR A 207 -34.62 -16.58 -30.21
N ASP A 208 -35.73 -16.37 -30.93
CA ASP A 208 -36.82 -15.47 -30.51
C ASP A 208 -37.50 -15.98 -29.22
N GLN A 209 -37.72 -17.31 -29.10
CA GLN A 209 -38.23 -17.93 -27.87
C GLN A 209 -37.29 -17.78 -26.67
N ASN A 210 -35.98 -17.78 -26.90
CA ASN A 210 -34.97 -17.65 -25.83
C ASN A 210 -34.49 -16.21 -25.62
N PHE A 211 -34.85 -15.29 -26.49
CA PHE A 211 -34.33 -13.93 -26.54
C PHE A 211 -34.58 -13.20 -25.21
N THR A 212 -35.81 -13.25 -24.70
CA THR A 212 -36.17 -12.61 -23.43
C THR A 212 -35.29 -13.10 -22.27
N SER A 213 -35.05 -14.42 -22.18
CA SER A 213 -34.19 -14.96 -21.12
C SER A 213 -32.72 -14.53 -21.27
N ILE A 214 -32.22 -14.47 -22.51
CA ILE A 214 -30.87 -14.01 -22.82
C ILE A 214 -30.75 -12.52 -22.45
N PHE A 215 -31.71 -11.70 -22.86
CA PHE A 215 -31.76 -10.28 -22.59
C PHE A 215 -31.84 -9.97 -21.08
N GLU A 216 -32.70 -10.65 -20.33
CA GLU A 216 -32.80 -10.47 -18.87
C GLU A 216 -31.48 -10.82 -18.17
N LYS A 217 -30.87 -11.95 -18.53
CA LYS A 217 -29.57 -12.35 -17.96
C LYS A 217 -28.46 -11.36 -18.31
N LEU A 218 -28.45 -10.88 -19.56
CA LEU A 218 -27.44 -9.94 -20.03
C LEU A 218 -27.61 -8.56 -19.44
N SER A 219 -28.83 -8.02 -19.37
CA SER A 219 -29.08 -6.69 -18.78
C SER A 219 -28.65 -6.65 -17.32
N VAL A 220 -29.00 -7.68 -16.53
CA VAL A 220 -28.54 -7.82 -15.14
C VAL A 220 -27.03 -8.01 -15.08
N GLY A 221 -26.47 -8.92 -15.88
CA GLY A 221 -25.03 -9.17 -15.92
C GLY A 221 -24.23 -7.93 -16.33
N PHE A 222 -24.75 -7.12 -17.25
CA PHE A 222 -24.12 -5.89 -17.70
C PHE A 222 -24.10 -4.82 -16.60
N VAL A 223 -25.14 -4.75 -15.76
CA VAL A 223 -25.13 -3.90 -14.56
C VAL A 223 -24.02 -4.32 -13.61
N PHE A 224 -23.84 -5.62 -13.36
CA PHE A 224 -22.74 -6.13 -12.53
C PHE A 224 -21.37 -5.85 -13.14
N ILE A 225 -21.21 -6.03 -14.45
CA ILE A 225 -19.97 -5.71 -15.16
C ILE A 225 -19.67 -4.22 -15.06
N THR A 226 -20.68 -3.37 -15.23
CA THR A 226 -20.52 -1.92 -15.15
C THR A 226 -20.10 -1.51 -13.74
N LEU A 227 -20.82 -1.97 -12.72
CA LEU A 227 -20.51 -1.68 -11.32
C LEU A 227 -19.12 -2.22 -10.94
N GLY A 228 -18.81 -3.45 -11.36
CA GLY A 228 -17.52 -4.10 -11.11
C GLY A 228 -16.36 -3.35 -11.77
N ALA A 229 -16.48 -2.97 -13.04
CA ALA A 229 -15.44 -2.25 -13.77
C ALA A 229 -15.22 -0.83 -13.22
N VAL A 230 -16.31 -0.13 -12.88
CA VAL A 230 -16.27 1.19 -12.23
C VAL A 230 -15.53 1.10 -10.89
N THR A 231 -15.95 0.14 -10.06
CA THR A 231 -15.37 -0.09 -8.73
C THR A 231 -13.90 -0.48 -8.85
N LEU A 232 -13.56 -1.38 -9.77
CA LEU A 232 -12.20 -1.84 -10.00
C LEU A 232 -11.27 -0.69 -10.38
N ALA A 233 -11.69 0.19 -11.30
CA ALA A 233 -10.90 1.34 -11.70
C ALA A 233 -10.58 2.28 -10.53
N ASP A 234 -11.59 2.58 -9.70
CA ASP A 234 -11.46 3.47 -8.55
C ASP A 234 -10.58 2.83 -7.46
N LEU A 235 -10.75 1.54 -7.19
CA LEU A 235 -9.97 0.82 -6.19
C LEU A 235 -8.51 0.60 -6.61
N MET A 236 -8.25 0.27 -7.88
CA MET A 236 -6.88 0.16 -8.38
C MET A 236 -6.12 1.48 -8.31
N ARG A 237 -6.82 2.62 -8.48
CA ARG A 237 -6.22 3.94 -8.27
C ARG A 237 -5.83 4.17 -6.80
N LEU A 238 -6.65 3.72 -5.86
CA LEU A 238 -6.33 3.79 -4.43
C LEU A 238 -5.14 2.90 -4.09
N ALA A 239 -5.09 1.68 -4.63
CA ALA A 239 -3.95 0.78 -4.48
C ALA A 239 -2.67 1.39 -5.06
N ALA A 240 -2.73 2.04 -6.24
CA ALA A 240 -1.57 2.74 -6.79
C ALA A 240 -1.04 3.83 -5.84
N ALA A 241 -1.95 4.60 -5.23
CA ALA A 241 -1.57 5.65 -4.27
C ALA A 241 -0.96 5.08 -2.97
N GLU A 242 -1.48 3.96 -2.47
CA GLU A 242 -0.98 3.30 -1.25
C GLU A 242 0.47 2.80 -1.42
N TYR A 243 0.78 2.27 -2.60
CA TYR A 243 2.11 1.73 -2.92
C TYR A 243 3.07 2.75 -3.56
N ASP A 244 2.68 4.04 -3.60
CA ASP A 244 3.47 5.12 -4.23
C ASP A 244 3.84 4.77 -5.70
N ILE A 245 2.90 4.17 -6.43
CA ILE A 245 3.09 3.78 -7.83
C ILE A 245 2.67 4.94 -8.73
N GLU A 246 3.61 5.39 -9.57
CA GLU A 246 3.34 6.36 -10.61
C GLU A 246 2.51 5.69 -11.72
N ILE A 247 1.29 6.17 -11.92
CA ILE A 247 0.43 5.74 -13.01
C ILE A 247 0.94 6.43 -14.27
N ARG A 248 1.44 5.63 -15.22
CA ARG A 248 1.94 6.11 -16.51
C ARG A 248 0.83 6.20 -17.54
#